data_AF-A0A1L3ST80-F1
#
_entry.id   AF-A0A1L3ST80-F1
#
_cell.length_a   1.000
_cell.length_b   1.000
_cell.length_c   1.000
_cell.angle_alpha   90.00
_cell.angle_beta   90.00
_cell.angle_gamma   90.00
#
_symmetry.space_group_name_H-M   'P 1'
#
loop_
_entity.id
_entity.type
_entity.pdbx_description
1 polymer ?
#
loop_
_entity_poly.entity_id
_entity_poly.type
_entity_poly.pdbx_seq_one_letter_code
_entity_poly.pdbx_strand_id
1 'polypeptide(L)'
;MAESLTGLERCVQNILLRFAATTQNYLWAMNADGKILIAVEEIAEFDGIPNTRGYPRRRGHRHPSEDQKLGHPTLVQGGEVRIAGELALDEYGDGVRWVLNANSGRYCRQKPPRKEQVDAVVELFRESGLDVEVDYL
;
A
#
# COMPACT_ATOMS: atom_id res chain seq x y z
N MET A 1 -1.20 -12.45 13.32
CA MET A 1 -1.83 -11.12 13.45
C MET A 1 -0.81 -10.09 13.00
N ALA A 2 -1.23 -8.97 12.39
CA ALA A 2 -0.36 -7.95 11.78
C ALA A 2 0.46 -7.11 12.78
N GLU A 3 1.07 -7.75 13.79
CA GLU A 3 1.73 -7.11 14.94
C GLU A 3 2.76 -6.05 14.55
N SER A 4 3.42 -6.20 13.39
CA SER A 4 4.39 -5.22 12.89
C SER A 4 3.74 -3.91 12.40
N LEU A 5 2.59 -3.95 11.71
CA LEU A 5 1.89 -2.76 11.23
C LEU A 5 1.16 -2.04 12.37
N THR A 6 0.53 -2.78 13.28
CA THR A 6 -0.06 -2.22 14.49
C THR A 6 1.00 -1.62 15.42
N GLY A 7 2.19 -2.21 15.48
CA GLY A 7 3.35 -1.65 16.19
C GLY A 7 3.82 -0.33 15.58
N LEU A 8 3.85 -0.25 14.25
CA LEU A 8 4.17 0.97 13.50
C LEU A 8 3.16 2.10 13.79
N GLU A 9 1.86 1.77 13.79
CA GLU A 9 0.80 2.71 14.13
C GLU A 9 0.97 3.32 15.53
N ARG A 10 1.40 2.51 16.52
CA ARG A 10 1.73 3.01 17.86
C ARG A 10 2.92 3.96 17.85
N CYS A 11 3.97 3.66 17.08
CA CYS A 11 5.14 4.55 16.96
C CYS A 11 4.78 5.91 16.36
N VAL A 12 3.83 5.96 15.43
CA VAL A 12 3.38 7.18 14.75
C VAL A 12 2.69 8.18 15.68
N GLN A 13 2.16 7.70 16.82
CA GLN A 13 1.60 8.58 17.85
C GLN A 13 2.69 9.43 18.53
N ASN A 14 3.96 9.05 18.42
CA ASN A 14 5.09 9.89 18.82
C ASN A 14 5.45 10.90 17.71
N ILE A 15 5.42 12.19 18.03
CA ILE A 15 5.68 13.27 17.06
C ILE A 15 7.05 13.16 16.37
N LEU A 16 8.07 12.61 17.05
CA LEU A 16 9.41 12.43 16.48
C LEU A 16 9.43 11.37 15.37
N LEU A 17 8.57 10.36 15.49
CA LEU A 17 8.51 9.22 14.55
C LEU A 17 7.37 9.37 13.54
N ARG A 18 6.39 10.23 13.82
CA ARG A 18 5.23 10.47 12.96
C ARG A 18 5.62 10.76 11.53
N PHE A 19 6.45 11.78 11.33
CA PHE A 19 6.87 12.22 9.98
C PHE A 19 7.59 11.10 9.23
N ALA A 20 8.50 10.39 9.90
CA ALA A 20 9.23 9.26 9.31
C ALA A 20 8.27 8.15 8.89
N ALA A 21 7.36 7.74 9.77
CA ALA A 21 6.42 6.66 9.50
C ALA A 21 5.42 7.02 8.39
N THR A 22 5.00 8.28 8.27
CA THR A 22 4.10 8.75 7.20
C THR A 22 4.78 8.87 5.82
N THR A 23 6.10 8.67 5.75
CA THR A 23 6.83 8.64 4.48
C THR A 23 6.82 7.27 3.82
N GLN A 24 6.46 6.19 4.53
CA GLN A 24 6.46 4.86 3.94
C GLN A 24 5.23 4.66 3.06
N ASN A 25 5.43 4.08 1.87
CA ASN A 25 4.34 3.56 1.05
C ASN A 25 4.45 2.04 0.95
N TYR A 26 3.32 1.35 1.04
CA TYR A 26 3.21 -0.08 0.86
C TYR A 26 2.37 -0.37 -0.38
N LEU A 27 2.77 -1.40 -1.11
CA LEU A 27 1.91 -2.03 -2.10
C LEU A 27 1.08 -3.10 -1.41
N TRP A 28 -0.18 -3.22 -1.84
CA TRP A 28 -0.99 -4.38 -1.49
C TRP A 28 -1.69 -4.94 -2.73
N ALA A 29 -1.90 -6.25 -2.72
CA ALA A 29 -2.67 -6.95 -3.74
C ALA A 29 -3.43 -8.12 -3.13
N MET A 30 -4.65 -8.36 -3.62
CA MET A 30 -5.36 -9.61 -3.38
C MET A 30 -5.15 -10.52 -4.59
N ASN A 31 -4.52 -11.68 -4.35
CA ASN A 31 -4.27 -12.66 -5.39
C ASN A 31 -5.57 -13.38 -5.84
N ALA A 32 -5.45 -14.27 -6.83
CA ALA A 32 -6.56 -15.08 -7.33
C ALA A 32 -7.26 -15.93 -6.26
N ASP A 33 -6.57 -16.31 -5.18
CA ASP A 33 -7.13 -17.12 -4.08
C ASP A 33 -7.84 -16.28 -3.01
N GLY A 34 -7.81 -14.95 -3.13
CA GLY A 34 -8.37 -14.04 -2.12
C GLY A 34 -7.41 -13.71 -0.98
N LYS A 35 -6.13 -14.11 -1.08
CA LYS A 35 -5.12 -13.76 -0.07
C LYS A 35 -4.58 -12.35 -0.30
N ILE A 36 -4.58 -11.55 0.76
CA ILE A 36 -3.96 -10.22 0.78
C ILE A 36 -2.46 -10.38 1.02
N LEU A 37 -1.67 -9.75 0.14
CA LEU A 37 -0.23 -9.62 0.24
C LEU A 37 0.12 -8.14 0.37
N ILE A 38 1.08 -7.81 1.23
CA ILE A 38 1.57 -6.45 1.46
C ILE A 38 3.09 -6.49 1.43
N ALA A 39 3.71 -5.52 0.76
CA ALA A 39 5.14 -5.30 0.79
C ALA A 39 5.46 -3.81 0.71
N VAL A 40 6.68 -3.45 1.11
CA VAL A 40 7.21 -2.11 0.85
C VAL A 40 7.37 -1.93 -0.67
N GLU A 41 6.99 -0.78 -1.22
CA GLU A 41 7.27 -0.47 -2.63
C GLU A 41 8.78 -0.32 -2.84
N GLU A 42 9.34 -1.00 -3.83
CA GLU A 42 10.79 -1.01 -4.12
C GLU A 42 11.10 -0.49 -5.52
N ILE A 43 12.29 0.10 -5.69
CA ILE A 43 12.82 0.45 -7.01
C ILE A 43 13.63 -0.73 -7.54
N ALA A 44 13.44 -1.08 -8.82
CA ALA A 44 14.34 -1.98 -9.52
C ALA A 44 15.65 -1.23 -9.85
N GLU A 45 16.81 -1.73 -9.41
CA GLU A 45 18.08 -1.28 -9.95
C GLU A 45 18.40 -2.06 -11.24
N PHE A 46 19.07 -1.40 -12.19
CA PHE A 46 19.35 -1.94 -13.53
C PHE A 46 20.25 -3.18 -13.52
N ASP A 47 20.94 -3.47 -12.41
CA ASP A 47 21.77 -4.67 -12.23
C ASP A 47 20.96 -5.89 -11.75
N GLY A 48 19.64 -5.75 -11.62
CA GLY A 48 18.73 -6.83 -11.25
C GLY A 48 18.59 -7.04 -9.75
N ILE A 49 19.20 -6.20 -8.90
CA ILE A 49 19.03 -6.25 -7.45
C ILE A 49 18.06 -5.14 -7.02
N PRO A 50 16.88 -5.50 -6.47
CA PRO A 50 15.95 -4.50 -5.92
C PRO A 50 16.58 -3.70 -4.78
N ASN A 51 16.33 -2.39 -4.75
CA ASN A 51 16.66 -1.59 -3.59
C ASN A 51 15.62 -1.79 -2.49
N THR A 52 15.93 -2.66 -1.52
CA THR A 52 15.00 -3.06 -0.45
C THR A 52 14.77 -2.00 0.63
N ARG A 53 15.35 -0.79 0.49
CA ARG A 53 15.12 0.31 1.44
C ARG A 53 13.73 0.92 1.29
N GLY A 54 13.00 0.54 0.26
CA GLY A 54 11.69 1.05 -0.04
C GLY A 54 11.71 2.43 -0.68
N TYR A 55 10.58 2.80 -1.27
CA TYR A 55 10.40 4.10 -1.90
C TYR A 55 9.51 5.01 -1.05
N PRO A 56 9.96 6.22 -0.69
CA PRO A 56 9.16 7.12 0.10
C PRO A 56 7.95 7.62 -0.70
N ARG A 57 6.82 7.80 0.00
CA ARG A 57 5.60 8.41 -0.53
C ARG A 57 5.88 9.86 -0.92
N ARG A 58 5.73 10.17 -2.21
CA ARG A 58 5.99 11.50 -2.77
C ARG A 58 4.71 12.34 -2.78
N ARG A 59 4.39 13.01 -1.67
CA ARG A 59 3.22 13.92 -1.58
C ARG A 59 3.41 15.12 -2.52
N GLY A 60 2.48 15.36 -3.44
CA GLY A 60 2.46 16.57 -4.29
C GLY A 60 3.57 16.69 -5.34
N HIS A 61 4.46 15.70 -5.47
CA HIS A 61 5.49 15.68 -6.50
C HIS A 61 5.06 14.76 -7.65
N ARG A 62 5.41 15.12 -8.90
CA ARG A 62 5.14 14.26 -10.06
C ARG A 62 5.73 12.88 -9.83
N HIS A 63 4.93 11.84 -10.08
CA HIS A 63 5.41 10.47 -10.16
C HIS A 63 6.50 10.45 -11.24
N PRO A 64 7.76 10.11 -10.91
CA PRO A 64 8.74 9.85 -11.95
C PRO A 64 8.25 8.58 -12.60
N SER A 65 7.66 8.68 -13.78
CA SER A 65 7.51 7.52 -14.66
C SER A 65 8.87 6.96 -15.10
N GLU A 66 9.94 7.71 -14.79
CA GLU A 66 11.34 7.39 -15.05
C GLU A 66 11.94 6.42 -14.02
N ASP A 67 11.42 6.37 -12.78
CA ASP A 67 11.86 5.39 -11.78
C ASP A 67 11.15 4.05 -12.05
N GLN A 68 11.91 3.02 -12.44
CA GLN A 68 11.39 1.68 -12.69
C GLN A 68 10.99 1.00 -11.36
N LYS A 69 9.79 1.32 -10.87
CA LYS A 69 9.19 0.61 -9.73
C LYS A 69 8.93 -0.86 -10.09
N LEU A 70 9.24 -1.77 -9.18
CA LEU A 70 8.90 -3.20 -9.35
C LEU A 70 7.39 -3.39 -9.38
N GLY A 71 6.68 -2.72 -8.47
CA GLY A 71 5.21 -2.68 -8.45
C GLY A 71 4.55 -4.01 -8.08
N HIS A 72 3.23 -4.04 -8.22
CA HIS A 72 2.38 -5.19 -7.86
C HIS A 72 2.75 -6.53 -8.53
N PRO A 73 3.21 -6.61 -9.79
CA PRO A 73 3.54 -7.90 -10.39
C PRO A 73 4.61 -8.68 -9.64
N THR A 74 5.63 -8.02 -9.10
CA THR A 74 6.67 -8.71 -8.30
C THR A 74 6.08 -9.23 -6.99
N LEU A 75 5.16 -8.48 -6.37
CA LEU A 75 4.46 -8.89 -5.15
C LEU A 75 3.67 -10.19 -5.32
N VAL A 76 3.10 -10.42 -6.51
CA VAL A 76 2.32 -11.63 -6.83
C VAL A 76 3.05 -12.62 -7.73
N GLN A 77 4.37 -12.45 -7.91
CA GLN A 77 5.19 -13.30 -8.79
C GLN A 77 4.64 -13.42 -10.23
N GLY A 78 4.09 -12.33 -10.76
CA GLY A 78 3.46 -12.26 -12.09
C GLY A 78 2.08 -12.92 -12.16
N GLY A 79 1.52 -13.37 -11.04
CA GLY A 79 0.22 -14.03 -10.97
C GLY A 79 -0.98 -13.10 -11.18
N GLU A 80 -2.16 -13.71 -11.16
CA GLU A 80 -3.44 -13.03 -11.26
C GLU A 80 -3.82 -12.29 -9.97
N VAL A 81 -4.45 -11.12 -10.16
CA VAL A 81 -4.84 -10.20 -9.10
C VAL A 81 -6.32 -9.87 -9.25
N ARG A 82 -7.06 -9.96 -8.14
CA ARG A 82 -8.47 -9.57 -8.08
C ARG A 82 -8.63 -8.06 -7.94
N ILE A 83 -7.78 -7.44 -7.13
CA ILE A 83 -7.75 -6.00 -6.82
C ILE A 83 -6.41 -5.66 -6.15
N ALA A 84 -5.90 -4.46 -6.39
CA ALA A 84 -4.64 -4.00 -5.82
C ALA A 84 -4.58 -2.48 -5.71
N GLY A 85 -3.69 -2.00 -4.86
CA GLY A 85 -3.46 -0.57 -4.68
C GLY A 85 -2.33 -0.30 -3.70
N GLU A 86 -2.42 0.83 -3.03
CA GLU A 86 -1.42 1.29 -2.08
C GLU A 86 -2.02 1.40 -0.68
N LEU A 87 -1.15 1.28 0.33
CA LEU A 87 -1.46 1.41 1.74
C LEU A 87 -0.39 2.31 2.37
N ALA A 88 -0.79 3.32 3.15
CA ALA A 88 0.13 4.22 3.82
C ALA A 88 -0.44 4.74 5.14
N LEU A 89 0.43 5.17 6.06
CA LEU A 89 0.01 5.97 7.20
C LEU A 89 -0.15 7.42 6.75
N ASP A 90 -1.34 7.99 6.91
CA ASP A 90 -1.65 9.36 6.51
C ASP A 90 -2.41 10.14 7.57
N GLU A 91 -2.28 11.47 7.50
CA GLU A 91 -3.00 12.40 8.36
C GLU A 91 -4.49 12.33 8.06
N TYR A 92 -5.28 12.11 9.10
CA TYR A 92 -6.73 12.00 9.02
C TYR A 92 -7.35 12.72 10.21
N GLY A 93 -7.84 13.94 9.99
CA GLY A 93 -8.25 14.85 11.06
C GLY A 93 -7.06 15.20 11.97
N ASP A 94 -7.23 14.98 13.28
CA ASP A 94 -6.21 15.30 14.29
C ASP A 94 -5.20 14.16 14.54
N GLY A 95 -5.31 13.06 13.80
CA GLY A 95 -4.50 11.84 14.00
C GLY A 95 -3.87 11.32 12.71
N VAL A 96 -3.24 10.14 12.82
CA VAL A 96 -2.72 9.39 11.67
C VAL A 96 -3.45 8.05 11.62
N ARG A 97 -3.90 7.66 10.43
CA ARG A 97 -4.60 6.40 10.17
C ARG A 97 -3.95 5.69 8.98
N TRP A 98 -4.15 4.38 8.91
CA TRP A 98 -3.87 3.65 7.69
C TRP A 98 -4.88 4.06 6.62
N VAL A 99 -4.39 4.49 5.48
CA VAL A 99 -5.18 4.87 4.31
C VAL A 99 -4.85 3.90 3.18
N LEU A 100 -5.90 3.29 2.65
CA LEU A 100 -5.86 2.34 1.56
C LEU A 100 -6.51 2.95 0.32
N ASN A 101 -5.89 2.77 -0.85
CA ASN A 101 -6.56 2.94 -2.13
C ASN A 101 -6.58 1.62 -2.91
N ALA A 102 -7.41 1.54 -3.95
CA ALA A 102 -7.50 0.40 -4.85
C ALA A 102 -7.22 0.78 -6.31
N ASN A 103 -6.25 1.67 -6.52
CA ASN A 103 -5.99 2.33 -7.80
C ASN A 103 -4.67 1.88 -8.46
N SER A 104 -4.40 0.56 -8.45
CA SER A 104 -3.20 0.03 -9.14
C SER A 104 -3.25 0.35 -10.65
N GLY A 105 -2.27 1.11 -11.14
CA GLY A 105 -2.14 1.42 -12.57
C GLY A 105 -1.90 0.19 -13.46
N ARG A 106 -1.50 -0.95 -12.86
CA ARG A 106 -1.22 -2.20 -13.57
C ARG A 106 -2.42 -3.15 -13.59
N TYR A 107 -3.16 -3.24 -12.50
CA TYR A 107 -4.26 -4.20 -12.35
C TYR A 107 -5.66 -3.57 -12.34
N CYS A 108 -5.80 -2.33 -11.89
CA CYS A 108 -7.11 -1.66 -11.74
C CYS A 108 -7.39 -0.63 -12.84
N ARG A 109 -6.41 -0.27 -13.69
CA ARG A 109 -6.57 0.81 -14.68
C ARG A 109 -7.64 0.55 -15.73
N GLN A 110 -7.74 -0.67 -16.26
CA GLN A 110 -8.70 -1.02 -17.31
C GLN A 110 -10.10 -1.28 -16.75
N LYS A 111 -10.17 -1.82 -15.53
CA LYS A 111 -11.41 -2.15 -14.85
C LYS A 111 -11.28 -1.75 -13.37
N PRO A 112 -11.55 -0.47 -13.05
CA PRO A 112 -11.49 -0.01 -11.67
C PRO A 112 -12.44 -0.82 -10.78
N PRO A 113 -12.04 -1.18 -9.56
CA PRO A 113 -12.91 -1.88 -8.63
C PRO A 113 -14.08 -0.99 -8.23
N ARG A 114 -15.27 -1.59 -8.11
CA ARG A 114 -16.45 -0.89 -7.59
C ARG A 114 -16.31 -0.67 -6.09
N LYS A 115 -17.01 0.32 -5.56
CA LYS A 115 -17.00 0.66 -4.14
C LYS A 115 -17.24 -0.56 -3.25
N GLU A 116 -18.23 -1.39 -3.57
CA GLU A 116 -18.59 -2.56 -2.78
C GLU A 116 -17.47 -3.62 -2.75
N GLN A 117 -16.66 -3.69 -3.81
CA GLN A 117 -15.51 -4.59 -3.87
C GLN A 117 -14.36 -4.07 -3.00
N VAL A 118 -14.20 -2.75 -2.91
CA VAL A 118 -13.23 -2.12 -2.01
C VAL A 118 -13.68 -2.27 -0.55
N ASP A 119 -14.95 -2.01 -0.25
CA ASP A 119 -15.53 -2.21 1.08
C ASP A 119 -15.33 -3.65 1.58
N ALA A 120 -15.54 -4.65 0.71
CA ALA A 120 -15.28 -6.06 1.06
C ALA A 120 -13.80 -6.32 1.39
N VAL A 121 -12.87 -5.62 0.76
CA VAL A 121 -11.43 -5.71 1.10
C VAL A 121 -11.15 -5.07 2.45
N VAL A 122 -11.78 -3.94 2.77
CA VAL A 122 -11.62 -3.29 4.09
C VAL A 122 -11.99 -4.25 5.21
N GLU A 123 -13.07 -5.00 5.07
CA GLU A 123 -13.46 -6.01 6.06
C GLU A 123 -12.37 -7.08 6.24
N LEU A 124 -11.74 -7.55 5.16
CA LEU A 124 -10.63 -8.51 5.25
C LEU A 124 -9.39 -7.94 5.98
N PHE A 125 -9.10 -6.65 5.80
CA PHE A 125 -8.05 -5.96 6.56
C PHE A 125 -8.40 -5.88 8.05
N ARG A 126 -9.64 -5.53 8.38
CA ARG A 126 -10.15 -5.48 9.76
C ARG A 126 -10.11 -6.84 10.44
N GLU A 127 -10.55 -7.89 9.75
CA GLU A 127 -10.46 -9.28 10.21
C GLU A 127 -9.01 -9.71 10.47
N SER A 128 -8.05 -9.14 9.73
CA SER A 128 -6.61 -9.36 9.91
C SER A 128 -6.00 -8.51 11.04
N GLY A 129 -6.78 -7.64 11.67
CA GLY A 129 -6.40 -6.77 12.79
C GLY A 129 -5.84 -5.41 12.37
N LEU A 130 -6.11 -4.95 11.14
CA LEU A 130 -5.70 -3.63 10.66
C LEU A 130 -6.93 -2.81 10.28
N ASP A 131 -7.20 -1.74 11.02
CA ASP A 131 -8.25 -0.78 10.63
C ASP A 131 -7.70 0.20 9.60
N VAL A 132 -8.46 0.40 8.52
CA VAL A 132 -8.05 1.21 7.38
C VAL A 132 -9.18 2.13 6.93
N GLU A 133 -8.81 3.35 6.57
CA GLU A 133 -9.66 4.30 5.87
C GLU A 133 -9.44 4.16 4.36
N VAL A 134 -10.51 4.32 3.57
CA VAL A 134 -10.41 4.21 2.11
C VAL A 134 -10.31 5.58 1.47
N ASP A 135 -9.30 5.75 0.63
CA ASP A 135 -9.24 6.82 -0.35
C ASP A 135 -9.83 6.32 -1.68
N TYR A 136 -11.00 6.85 -2.05
CA TYR A 136 -11.74 6.49 -3.26
C TYR A 136 -11.33 7.30 -4.50
N LEU A 137 -10.36 8.21 -4.36
CA LEU A 137 -9.89 9.08 -5.44
C LEU A 137 -9.10 8.33 -6.54
#